data_AF-A0A5S3XPU5-F1
#
_entry.id   AF-A0A5S3XPU5-F1
#
_cell.length_a   1.000
_cell.length_b   1.000
_cell.length_c   1.000
_cell.angle_alpha   90.00
_cell.angle_beta   90.00
_cell.angle_gamma   90.00
#
_symmetry.space_group_name_H-M   'P 1'
#
loop_
_entity.id
_entity.type
_entity.pdbx_description
1 polymer ?
#
loop_
_entity_poly.entity_id
_entity_poly.type
_entity_poly.pdbx_seq_one_letter_code
_entity_poly.pdbx_strand_id
1 'polypeptide(L)'
;MSKLKLFAMLAFTMATSAQAHDRWILPTHFSVSAEDKVWIMADVTASNETFNVDKPMGSDRFTIIKPNGERSRPSSSYRGHRKSVVDIHLTEEGTYKLYLDSDVSYWTSYEVSGKEGTQWLRNTSKANRADKLPKGAKNVTTLASQAQVMTFVTLNAPNDNYSLTNNGLELKPITHPSDIAQNEKAQLQLLFNGQPQQGVEVEIIKDGARYRNDLNALKVVSDNNGEISFTLADAGRYLLVAEFKKSLTNDALADEMGGQIFFTFEAVLN
;
A
#
# COMPACT_ATOMS: atom_id res chain seq x y z
N MET A 1 -3.89 47.38 43.17
CA MET A 1 -3.09 46.83 42.04
C MET A 1 -3.14 45.30 42.12
N SER A 2 -4.18 44.67 41.57
CA SER A 2 -4.28 43.20 41.51
C SER A 2 -3.67 42.70 40.20
N LYS A 3 -2.59 41.91 40.29
CA LYS A 3 -1.99 41.23 39.15
C LYS A 3 -2.72 39.91 38.93
N LEU A 4 -3.66 39.87 37.99
CA LEU A 4 -4.30 38.64 37.53
C LEU A 4 -3.31 37.92 36.58
N LYS A 5 -2.76 36.79 37.02
CA LYS A 5 -1.91 35.94 36.17
C LYS A 5 -2.81 35.05 35.32
N LEU A 6 -2.86 35.32 34.02
CA LEU A 6 -3.55 34.50 33.03
C LEU A 6 -2.68 33.27 32.74
N PHE A 7 -3.13 32.08 33.15
CA PHE A 7 -2.53 30.81 32.77
C PHE A 7 -3.03 30.45 31.37
N ALA A 8 -2.17 30.59 30.36
CA ALA A 8 -2.45 30.08 29.02
C ALA A 8 -2.24 28.56 29.02
N MET A 9 -3.33 27.80 29.03
CA MET A 9 -3.30 26.35 28.88
C MET A 9 -3.05 26.05 27.39
N LEU A 10 -1.82 25.68 27.06
CA LEU A 10 -1.41 25.29 25.72
C LEU A 10 -2.02 23.91 25.42
N ALA A 11 -3.14 23.89 24.70
CA ALA A 11 -3.74 22.66 24.21
C ALA A 11 -2.85 22.08 23.10
N PHE A 12 -2.05 21.08 23.44
CA PHE A 12 -1.29 20.29 22.48
C PHE A 12 -2.30 19.39 21.75
N THR A 13 -2.80 19.86 20.60
CA THR A 13 -3.51 18.99 19.67
C THR A 13 -2.47 18.08 19.02
N MET A 14 -2.17 16.94 19.66
CA MET A 14 -1.52 15.84 18.95
C MET A 14 -2.49 15.42 17.86
N ALA A 15 -2.23 15.85 16.63
CA ALA A 15 -2.80 15.22 15.46
C ALA A 15 -2.32 13.77 15.49
N THR A 16 -3.15 12.85 15.98
CA THR A 16 -2.92 11.43 15.78
C THR A 16 -3.02 11.23 14.28
N SER A 17 -1.88 11.11 13.61
CA SER A 17 -1.83 10.52 12.27
C SER A 17 -2.51 9.17 12.41
N ALA A 18 -3.72 9.04 11.87
CA ALA A 18 -4.39 7.76 11.80
C ALA A 18 -3.51 6.90 10.88
N GLN A 19 -2.60 6.11 11.46
CA GLN A 19 -1.72 5.29 10.66
C GLN A 19 -2.59 4.22 10.01
N ALA A 20 -2.68 4.25 8.68
CA ALA A 20 -3.17 3.09 7.96
C ALA A 20 -2.28 1.91 8.33
N HIS A 21 -2.88 0.76 8.65
CA HIS A 21 -2.09 -0.44 8.94
C HIS A 21 -1.21 -0.77 7.73
N ASP A 22 0.11 -0.81 7.95
CA ASP A 22 1.06 -1.31 6.97
C ASP A 22 0.62 -2.70 6.51
N ARG A 23 0.73 -2.96 5.21
CA ARG A 23 0.55 -4.29 4.65
C ARG A 23 1.76 -4.59 3.81
N TRP A 24 2.25 -5.80 3.84
CA TRP A 24 3.44 -6.12 3.06
C TRP A 24 3.49 -7.58 2.65
N ILE A 25 4.15 -7.80 1.51
CA ILE A 25 4.62 -9.10 1.05
C ILE A 25 6.14 -9.00 1.10
N LEU A 26 6.78 -9.72 2.00
CA LEU A 26 8.23 -9.69 2.17
C LEU A 26 8.81 -11.01 1.65
N PRO A 27 9.43 -11.02 0.46
CA PRO A 27 10.07 -12.21 -0.05
C PRO A 27 11.39 -12.49 0.69
N THR A 28 11.85 -13.74 0.69
CA THR A 28 13.18 -14.10 1.21
C THR A 28 14.31 -13.47 0.39
N HIS A 29 14.05 -13.18 -0.89
CA HIS A 29 14.98 -12.59 -1.83
C HIS A 29 14.21 -11.67 -2.79
N PHE A 30 14.76 -10.50 -3.11
CA PHE A 30 14.24 -9.66 -4.20
C PHE A 30 14.93 -9.95 -5.52
N SER A 31 16.19 -10.39 -5.49
CA SER A 31 16.94 -10.85 -6.66
C SER A 31 17.63 -12.18 -6.35
N VAL A 32 17.56 -13.13 -7.28
CA VAL A 32 18.18 -14.46 -7.16
C VAL A 32 18.92 -14.81 -8.44
N SER A 33 20.15 -15.29 -8.32
CA SER A 33 20.90 -15.90 -9.42
C SER A 33 20.95 -17.40 -9.23
N ALA A 34 20.47 -18.17 -10.21
CA ALA A 34 20.48 -19.62 -10.18
C ALA A 34 20.61 -20.18 -11.60
N GLU A 35 21.37 -21.26 -11.76
CA GLU A 35 21.49 -21.98 -13.04
C GLU A 35 20.18 -22.69 -13.42
N ASP A 36 19.39 -23.05 -12.41
CA ASP A 36 18.15 -23.81 -12.51
C ASP A 36 17.00 -23.11 -11.76
N LYS A 37 15.88 -23.82 -11.62
CA LYS A 37 14.71 -23.39 -10.85
C LYS A 37 15.03 -23.25 -9.37
N VAL A 38 14.50 -22.21 -8.73
CA VAL A 38 14.77 -21.92 -7.32
C VAL A 38 13.49 -21.68 -6.54
N TRP A 39 13.47 -22.13 -5.29
CA TRP A 39 12.39 -21.87 -4.36
C TRP A 39 12.68 -20.63 -3.53
N ILE A 40 11.67 -19.77 -3.40
CA ILE A 40 11.67 -18.69 -2.43
C ILE A 40 10.40 -18.77 -1.58
N MET A 41 10.40 -18.06 -0.46
CA MET A 41 9.20 -17.86 0.35
C MET A 41 8.84 -16.39 0.38
N ALA A 42 7.59 -16.09 0.70
CA ALA A 42 7.18 -14.74 1.07
C ALA A 42 6.28 -14.75 2.31
N ASP A 43 6.60 -13.85 3.24
CA ASP A 43 5.75 -13.53 4.38
C ASP A 43 4.68 -12.52 3.96
N VAL A 44 3.45 -12.70 4.46
CA VAL A 44 2.31 -11.85 4.13
C VAL A 44 1.56 -11.46 5.41
N THR A 45 1.46 -10.17 5.70
CA THR A 45 0.80 -9.68 6.93
C THR A 45 0.30 -8.25 6.79
N ALA A 46 -0.66 -7.89 7.65
CA ALA A 46 -1.01 -6.53 7.99
C ALA A 46 -0.43 -6.22 9.37
N SER A 47 0.18 -5.06 9.54
CA SER A 47 0.98 -4.67 10.69
C SER A 47 0.66 -3.25 11.15
N ASN A 48 0.91 -2.97 12.43
CA ASN A 48 0.97 -1.59 12.92
C ASN A 48 2.34 -0.94 12.67
N GLU A 49 3.36 -1.71 12.35
CA GLU A 49 4.73 -1.25 12.15
C GLU A 49 5.37 -1.93 10.93
N THR A 50 6.15 -1.18 10.16
CA THR A 50 6.84 -1.68 8.97
C THR A 50 7.71 -2.90 9.29
N PHE A 51 7.48 -4.00 8.56
CA PHE A 51 8.15 -5.31 8.72
C PHE A 51 8.07 -5.95 10.12
N ASN A 52 7.17 -5.51 10.99
CA ASN A 52 6.70 -6.32 12.12
C ASN A 52 5.50 -7.19 11.70
N VAL A 53 5.34 -8.37 12.29
CA VAL A 53 4.23 -9.27 11.97
C VAL A 53 3.08 -9.11 12.97
N ASP A 54 1.89 -8.73 12.49
CA ASP A 54 0.70 -8.65 13.35
C ASP A 54 -0.46 -9.55 12.97
N LYS A 55 -1.06 -9.35 11.79
CA LYS A 55 -2.27 -10.06 11.42
C LYS A 55 -2.08 -10.78 10.08
N PRO A 56 -2.30 -12.11 10.04
CA PRO A 56 -2.13 -12.85 8.80
C PRO A 56 -3.15 -12.36 7.78
N MET A 57 -2.66 -11.93 6.62
CA MET A 57 -3.50 -11.67 5.46
C MET A 57 -3.81 -12.98 4.73
N GLY A 58 -4.94 -13.03 4.05
CA GLY A 58 -5.35 -14.21 3.31
C GLY A 58 -4.40 -14.49 2.14
N SER A 59 -3.72 -15.65 2.16
CA SER A 59 -2.92 -16.14 1.03
C SER A 59 -3.80 -16.63 -0.12
N ASP A 60 -5.10 -16.83 0.11
CA ASP A 60 -6.11 -17.24 -0.87
C ASP A 60 -6.23 -16.27 -2.05
N ARG A 61 -5.85 -15.01 -1.88
CA ARG A 61 -5.86 -14.00 -2.96
C ARG A 61 -4.47 -13.72 -3.57
N PHE A 62 -3.43 -14.39 -3.08
CA PHE A 62 -2.05 -14.17 -3.53
C PHE A 62 -1.84 -14.62 -4.97
N THR A 63 -1.49 -13.70 -5.84
CA THR A 63 -1.29 -13.98 -7.26
C THR A 63 0.17 -13.72 -7.64
N ILE A 64 0.71 -14.60 -8.47
CA ILE A 64 2.04 -14.48 -9.05
C ILE A 64 1.85 -14.17 -10.54
N ILE A 65 2.33 -13.03 -11.01
CA ILE A 65 2.51 -12.78 -12.43
C ILE A 65 3.93 -13.21 -12.79
N LYS A 66 4.06 -14.21 -13.64
CA LYS A 66 5.34 -14.71 -14.14
C LYS A 66 5.97 -13.74 -15.15
N PRO A 67 7.26 -13.86 -15.46
CA PRO A 67 7.94 -12.99 -16.44
C PRO A 67 7.25 -12.87 -17.79
N ASN A 68 6.59 -13.95 -18.23
CA ASN A 68 5.83 -14.01 -19.48
C ASN A 68 4.41 -13.40 -19.40
N GLY A 69 4.00 -12.86 -18.24
CA GLY A 69 2.67 -12.29 -17.98
C GLY A 69 1.61 -13.29 -17.50
N GLU A 70 1.90 -14.59 -17.49
CA GLU A 70 0.99 -15.63 -17.04
C GLU A 70 0.71 -15.51 -15.53
N ARG A 71 -0.55 -15.69 -15.14
CA ARG A 71 -0.95 -15.74 -13.73
C ARG A 71 -0.79 -17.14 -13.18
N SER A 72 -0.20 -17.25 -12.00
CA SER A 72 -0.13 -18.49 -11.24
C SER A 72 -0.38 -18.25 -9.75
N ARG A 73 -0.44 -19.35 -9.00
CA ARG A 73 -0.69 -19.39 -7.56
C ARG A 73 0.58 -19.89 -6.86
N PRO A 74 0.80 -19.52 -5.59
CA PRO A 74 1.83 -20.15 -4.78
C PRO A 74 1.68 -21.68 -4.80
N SER A 75 2.81 -22.38 -4.79
CA SER A 75 2.80 -23.84 -4.76
C SER A 75 2.28 -24.38 -3.43
N SER A 76 2.50 -23.63 -2.35
CA SER A 76 1.95 -23.94 -1.03
C SER A 76 1.62 -22.63 -0.30
N SER A 77 0.73 -22.71 0.70
CA SER A 77 0.54 -21.61 1.65
C SER A 77 0.21 -22.10 3.05
N TYR A 78 0.73 -21.41 4.05
CA TYR A 78 0.48 -21.65 5.46
C TYR A 78 -0.02 -20.37 6.13
N ARG A 79 -1.14 -20.44 6.83
CA ARG A 79 -1.71 -19.31 7.58
C ARG A 79 -1.49 -19.50 9.07
N GLY A 80 -0.51 -18.78 9.62
CA GLY A 80 -0.29 -18.72 11.07
C GLY A 80 -1.20 -17.68 11.75
N HIS A 81 -0.92 -17.40 13.03
CA HIS A 81 -1.67 -16.41 13.80
C HIS A 81 -1.22 -14.96 13.62
N ARG A 82 0.00 -14.74 13.07
CA ARG A 82 0.59 -13.38 12.92
C ARG A 82 0.98 -13.03 11.48
N LYS A 83 1.27 -14.04 10.67
CA LYS A 83 1.54 -13.91 9.24
C LYS A 83 1.08 -15.16 8.50
N SER A 84 0.85 -14.99 7.21
CA SER A 84 0.81 -16.10 6.27
C SER A 84 2.17 -16.23 5.60
N VAL A 85 2.50 -17.44 5.15
CA VAL A 85 3.72 -17.74 4.39
C VAL A 85 3.29 -18.46 3.12
N VAL A 86 3.95 -18.15 2.00
CA VAL A 86 3.71 -18.79 0.71
C VAL A 86 5.02 -19.27 0.10
N ASP A 87 4.98 -20.44 -0.56
CA ASP A 87 6.11 -20.97 -1.32
C ASP A 87 5.94 -20.67 -2.80
N ILE A 88 7.02 -20.20 -3.43
CA ILE A 88 7.03 -19.80 -4.84
C ILE A 88 8.21 -20.51 -5.53
N HIS A 89 7.90 -21.21 -6.61
CA HIS A 89 8.89 -21.82 -7.48
C HIS A 89 9.18 -20.89 -8.66
N LEU A 90 10.36 -20.29 -8.69
CA LEU A 90 10.80 -19.48 -9.81
C LEU A 90 11.43 -20.42 -10.84
N THR A 91 10.85 -20.46 -12.04
CA THR A 91 11.18 -21.45 -13.07
C THR A 91 11.55 -20.85 -14.42
N GLU A 92 11.38 -19.54 -14.57
CA GLU A 92 11.59 -18.78 -15.79
C GLU A 92 12.44 -17.56 -15.43
N GLU A 93 13.46 -17.27 -16.22
CA GLU A 93 14.24 -16.03 -16.08
C GLU A 93 13.34 -14.80 -16.28
N GLY A 94 13.58 -13.75 -15.48
CA GLY A 94 12.81 -12.52 -15.52
C GLY A 94 12.25 -12.08 -14.18
N THR A 95 11.37 -11.08 -14.25
CA THR A 95 10.77 -10.42 -13.10
C THR A 95 9.35 -10.91 -12.84
N TYR A 96 9.13 -11.41 -11.64
CA TYR A 96 7.84 -11.85 -11.11
C TYR A 96 7.20 -10.71 -10.31
N LYS A 97 5.91 -10.44 -10.55
CA LYS A 97 5.10 -9.59 -9.67
C LYS A 97 4.35 -10.48 -8.69
N LEU A 98 4.63 -10.32 -7.40
CA LEU A 98 3.90 -10.97 -6.32
C LEU A 98 2.90 -9.96 -5.77
N TYR A 99 1.61 -10.24 -5.82
CA TYR A 99 0.63 -9.26 -5.38
C TYR A 99 -0.64 -9.84 -4.77
N LEU A 100 -1.25 -9.03 -3.91
CA LEU A 100 -2.57 -9.21 -3.33
C LEU A 100 -3.40 -8.00 -3.71
N ASP A 101 -4.49 -8.25 -4.42
CA ASP A 101 -5.51 -7.25 -4.67
C ASP A 101 -6.68 -7.44 -3.72
N SER A 102 -7.26 -6.34 -3.28
CA SER A 102 -8.50 -6.33 -2.51
C SER A 102 -9.66 -6.00 -3.44
N ASP A 103 -10.81 -6.66 -3.25
CA ASP A 103 -12.04 -6.16 -3.87
C ASP A 103 -12.30 -4.74 -3.37
N VAL A 104 -12.96 -3.92 -4.20
CA VAL A 104 -13.41 -2.60 -3.79
C VAL A 104 -14.32 -2.74 -2.57
N SER A 105 -13.94 -2.08 -1.49
CA SER A 105 -14.73 -1.99 -0.27
C SER A 105 -15.46 -0.66 -0.21
N TYR A 106 -16.69 -0.66 0.32
CA TYR A 106 -17.49 0.55 0.45
C TYR A 106 -17.73 0.90 1.92
N TRP A 107 -17.44 2.15 2.25
CA TRP A 107 -17.58 2.71 3.60
C TRP A 107 -18.45 3.95 3.53
N THR A 108 -19.60 3.92 4.18
CA THR A 108 -20.46 5.10 4.28
C THR A 108 -20.26 5.77 5.64
N SER A 109 -19.77 7.00 5.62
CA SER A 109 -19.73 7.87 6.79
C SER A 109 -21.04 8.65 6.94
N TYR A 110 -21.44 8.94 8.17
CA TYR A 110 -22.58 9.81 8.47
C TYR A 110 -22.49 10.39 9.89
N GLU A 111 -23.27 11.43 10.15
CA GLU A 111 -23.45 12.02 11.47
C GLU A 111 -24.91 11.89 11.92
N VAL A 112 -25.13 11.72 13.23
CA VAL A 112 -26.48 11.63 13.80
C VAL A 112 -26.51 12.32 15.16
N SER A 113 -27.60 13.07 15.43
CA SER A 113 -27.77 13.78 16.70
C SER A 113 -27.72 12.83 17.89
N GLY A 114 -27.05 13.23 18.97
CA GLY A 114 -26.87 12.41 20.17
C GLY A 114 -25.74 11.39 20.09
N LYS A 115 -25.02 11.29 18.97
CA LYS A 115 -23.74 10.58 18.89
C LYS A 115 -22.63 11.57 18.57
N GLU A 116 -21.54 11.48 19.32
CA GLU A 116 -20.35 12.29 19.04
C GLU A 116 -19.58 11.70 17.85
N GLY A 117 -19.14 12.59 16.96
CA GLY A 117 -18.26 12.26 15.83
C GLY A 117 -18.91 11.50 14.67
N THR A 118 -18.09 11.31 13.62
CA THR A 118 -18.47 10.58 12.41
C THR A 118 -18.66 9.09 12.68
N GLN A 119 -19.80 8.55 12.24
CA GLN A 119 -20.14 7.14 12.31
C GLN A 119 -19.88 6.47 10.96
N TRP A 120 -19.63 5.16 10.95
CA TRP A 120 -19.27 4.42 9.74
C TRP A 120 -20.09 3.15 9.56
N LEU A 121 -20.58 2.92 8.34
CA LEU A 121 -21.16 1.66 7.88
C LEU A 121 -20.18 0.96 6.95
N ARG A 122 -19.78 -0.26 7.32
CA ARG A 122 -18.99 -1.16 6.46
C ARG A 122 -19.87 -1.79 5.38
N ASN A 123 -19.26 -2.16 4.25
CA ASN A 123 -19.91 -2.85 3.13
C ASN A 123 -21.23 -2.17 2.72
N THR A 124 -21.20 -0.84 2.63
CA THR A 124 -22.38 -0.01 2.35
C THR A 124 -22.02 1.00 1.28
N SER A 125 -22.63 0.87 0.11
CA SER A 125 -22.39 1.70 -1.07
C SER A 125 -23.43 2.81 -1.15
N LYS A 126 -23.20 3.79 -2.03
CA LYS A 126 -24.15 4.87 -2.32
C LYS A 126 -25.51 4.33 -2.80
N ALA A 127 -25.50 3.22 -3.53
CA ALA A 127 -26.70 2.57 -4.04
C ALA A 127 -27.58 1.94 -2.93
N ASN A 128 -27.00 1.47 -1.81
CA ASN A 128 -27.74 0.76 -0.76
C ASN A 128 -27.72 1.44 0.63
N ARG A 129 -27.03 2.58 0.77
CA ARG A 129 -26.91 3.26 2.07
C ARG A 129 -28.23 3.78 2.61
N ALA A 130 -29.17 4.14 1.75
CA ALA A 130 -30.48 4.66 2.17
C ALA A 130 -31.23 3.68 3.08
N ASP A 131 -31.08 2.37 2.84
CA ASP A 131 -31.75 1.32 3.61
C ASP A 131 -31.09 1.03 4.97
N LYS A 132 -29.82 1.44 5.14
CA LYS A 132 -29.02 1.13 6.32
C LYS A 132 -28.78 2.34 7.23
N LEU A 133 -28.98 3.55 6.73
CA LEU A 133 -28.76 4.77 7.49
C LEU A 133 -29.83 4.94 8.59
N PRO A 134 -29.45 5.31 9.82
CA PRO A 134 -30.42 5.60 10.85
C PRO A 134 -31.20 6.89 10.51
N LYS A 135 -32.43 7.01 11.06
CA LYS A 135 -33.24 8.22 10.91
C LYS A 135 -32.47 9.45 11.39
N GLY A 136 -32.53 10.52 10.59
CA GLY A 136 -31.86 11.79 10.91
C GLY A 136 -30.37 11.81 10.62
N ALA A 137 -29.82 10.80 9.92
CA ALA A 137 -28.45 10.85 9.43
C ALA A 137 -28.21 12.05 8.49
N LYS A 138 -27.08 12.72 8.66
CA LYS A 138 -26.63 13.87 7.86
C LYS A 138 -25.17 13.67 7.44
N ASN A 139 -24.68 14.55 6.56
CA ASN A 139 -23.29 14.57 6.09
C ASN A 139 -22.83 13.19 5.58
N VAL A 140 -23.69 12.57 4.77
CA VAL A 140 -23.52 11.20 4.31
C VAL A 140 -22.60 11.15 3.11
N THR A 141 -21.47 10.45 3.23
CA THR A 141 -20.49 10.28 2.16
C THR A 141 -20.16 8.79 2.04
N THR A 142 -20.01 8.28 0.82
CA THR A 142 -19.54 6.91 0.59
C THR A 142 -18.16 6.93 -0.06
N LEU A 143 -17.20 6.30 0.59
CA LEU A 143 -15.86 6.03 0.08
C LEU A 143 -15.82 4.61 -0.50
N ALA A 144 -15.51 4.49 -1.80
CA ALA A 144 -14.96 3.27 -2.37
C ALA A 144 -13.45 3.23 -2.02
N SER A 145 -12.95 2.10 -1.54
CA SER A 145 -11.54 1.94 -1.18
C SER A 145 -11.00 0.63 -1.71
N GLN A 146 -9.85 0.72 -2.38
CA GLN A 146 -9.07 -0.41 -2.86
C GLN A 146 -7.62 -0.27 -2.41
N ALA A 147 -7.01 -1.40 -2.03
CA ALA A 147 -5.61 -1.47 -1.69
C ALA A 147 -4.91 -2.58 -2.47
N GLN A 148 -3.72 -2.28 -2.99
CA GLN A 148 -2.81 -3.26 -3.57
C GLN A 148 -1.62 -3.47 -2.66
N VAL A 149 -1.25 -4.73 -2.42
CA VAL A 149 -0.01 -5.08 -1.73
C VAL A 149 0.85 -5.86 -2.70
N MET A 150 2.07 -5.40 -2.95
CA MET A 150 2.92 -5.98 -3.98
C MET A 150 4.41 -5.93 -3.64
N THR A 151 5.14 -6.82 -4.29
CA THR A 151 6.61 -6.81 -4.40
C THR A 151 6.98 -7.37 -5.77
N PHE A 152 8.20 -7.10 -6.20
CA PHE A 152 8.79 -7.77 -7.36
C PHE A 152 9.93 -8.68 -6.90
N VAL A 153 10.14 -9.77 -7.63
CA VAL A 153 11.29 -10.65 -7.47
C VAL A 153 11.87 -10.97 -8.83
N THR A 154 13.18 -10.86 -8.99
CA THR A 154 13.87 -11.16 -10.25
C THR A 154 14.71 -12.43 -10.13
N LEU A 155 14.54 -13.34 -11.09
CA LEU A 155 15.41 -14.50 -11.30
C LEU A 155 16.31 -14.21 -12.50
N ASN A 156 17.63 -14.24 -12.28
CA ASN A 156 18.65 -13.97 -13.29
C ASN A 156 18.47 -12.60 -13.96
N ALA A 157 18.22 -12.54 -15.27
CA ALA A 157 18.08 -11.27 -15.99
C ALA A 157 16.68 -10.64 -15.78
N PRO A 158 16.57 -9.32 -15.57
CA PRO A 158 15.29 -8.63 -15.40
C PRO A 158 14.51 -8.49 -16.71
N ASN A 159 13.18 -8.34 -16.60
CA ASN A 159 12.32 -7.88 -17.68
C ASN A 159 11.22 -6.92 -17.17
N ASP A 160 10.69 -6.09 -18.07
CA ASP A 160 9.65 -5.12 -17.74
C ASP A 160 8.25 -5.76 -17.68
N ASN A 161 8.03 -6.59 -16.67
CA ASN A 161 6.76 -7.26 -16.41
C ASN A 161 5.90 -6.49 -15.39
N TYR A 162 5.36 -5.35 -15.82
CA TYR A 162 4.59 -4.46 -14.96
C TYR A 162 3.11 -4.41 -15.34
N SER A 163 2.51 -5.54 -15.73
CA SER A 163 1.12 -5.57 -16.21
C SER A 163 0.17 -4.81 -15.27
N LEU A 164 -0.58 -3.89 -15.89
CA LEU A 164 -1.59 -3.05 -15.24
C LEU A 164 -2.98 -3.56 -15.60
N THR A 165 -3.90 -3.44 -14.65
CA THR A 165 -5.32 -3.73 -14.84
C THR A 165 -6.09 -2.52 -15.37
N ASN A 166 -5.49 -1.33 -15.30
CA ASN A 166 -6.10 -0.03 -15.57
C ASN A 166 -7.35 0.23 -14.73
N ASN A 167 -7.39 -0.31 -13.51
CA ASN A 167 -8.49 -0.14 -12.56
C ASN A 167 -7.96 0.28 -11.20
N GLY A 168 -8.50 1.37 -10.66
CA GLY A 168 -8.07 1.96 -9.40
C GLY A 168 -6.69 2.59 -9.50
N LEU A 169 -6.06 2.77 -8.34
CA LEU A 169 -4.69 3.26 -8.23
C LEU A 169 -3.71 2.09 -8.47
N GLU A 170 -2.75 2.29 -9.35
CA GLU A 170 -1.73 1.30 -9.70
C GLU A 170 -0.33 1.94 -9.74
N LEU A 171 0.70 1.11 -9.53
CA LEU A 171 2.11 1.50 -9.55
C LEU A 171 2.84 0.74 -10.64
N LYS A 172 3.58 1.49 -11.46
CA LYS A 172 4.44 0.98 -12.52
C LYS A 172 5.88 1.45 -12.27
N PRO A 173 6.86 0.54 -12.10
CA PRO A 173 8.25 0.93 -12.05
C PRO A 173 8.75 1.62 -13.33
N ILE A 174 9.56 2.67 -13.17
CA ILE A 174 10.36 3.26 -14.25
C ILE A 174 11.81 2.81 -14.09
N THR A 175 12.35 2.94 -12.87
CA THR A 175 13.56 2.21 -12.46
C THR A 175 13.15 0.78 -12.15
N HIS A 176 13.83 -0.19 -12.76
CA HIS A 176 13.54 -1.59 -12.50
C HIS A 176 13.77 -1.91 -11.00
N PRO A 177 12.88 -2.68 -10.32
CA PRO A 177 13.00 -2.91 -8.88
C PRO A 177 14.33 -3.51 -8.41
N SER A 178 14.99 -4.35 -9.21
CA SER A 178 16.33 -4.91 -8.91
C SER A 178 17.46 -3.88 -9.01
N ASP A 179 17.21 -2.73 -9.66
CA ASP A 179 18.22 -1.73 -9.99
C ASP A 179 18.12 -0.52 -9.05
N ILE A 180 17.21 -0.56 -8.07
CA ILE A 180 17.14 0.47 -7.04
C ILE A 180 18.37 0.30 -6.14
N ALA A 181 19.28 1.27 -6.18
CA ALA A 181 20.52 1.27 -5.40
C ALA A 181 20.58 2.47 -4.45
N GLN A 182 21.36 2.32 -3.38
CA GLN A 182 21.65 3.43 -2.48
C GLN A 182 22.37 4.56 -3.21
N ASN A 183 22.04 5.80 -2.86
CA ASN A 183 22.59 7.03 -3.43
C ASN A 183 22.35 7.22 -4.94
N GLU A 184 21.47 6.42 -5.55
CA GLU A 184 21.05 6.58 -6.93
C GLU A 184 19.60 7.06 -7.02
N LYS A 185 19.24 7.70 -8.14
CA LYS A 185 17.88 8.17 -8.37
C LYS A 185 17.02 7.02 -8.88
N ALA A 186 15.98 6.67 -8.13
CA ALA A 186 14.93 5.75 -8.55
C ALA A 186 13.66 6.51 -8.93
N GLN A 187 12.89 5.95 -9.88
CA GLN A 187 11.65 6.52 -10.37
C GLN A 187 10.54 5.46 -10.46
N LEU A 188 9.34 5.84 -10.07
CA LEU A 188 8.12 5.03 -10.19
C LEU A 188 7.00 5.92 -10.73
N GLN A 189 6.04 5.33 -11.44
CA GLN A 189 4.86 6.00 -11.95
C GLN A 189 3.60 5.48 -11.27
N LEU A 190 2.74 6.38 -10.84
CA LEU A 190 1.45 6.14 -10.23
C LEU A 190 0.37 6.49 -11.25
N LEU A 191 -0.54 5.54 -11.48
CA LEU A 191 -1.62 5.66 -12.43
C LEU A 191 -2.96 5.46 -11.73
N PHE A 192 -3.98 6.17 -12.17
CA PHE A 192 -5.36 5.94 -11.78
C PHE A 192 -6.19 5.61 -13.01
N ASN A 193 -6.77 4.42 -13.05
CA ASN A 193 -7.49 3.88 -14.21
C ASN A 193 -6.67 3.98 -15.52
N GLY A 194 -5.37 3.65 -15.45
CA GLY A 194 -4.47 3.67 -16.60
C GLY A 194 -3.99 5.05 -17.05
N GLN A 195 -4.38 6.13 -16.35
CA GLN A 195 -3.91 7.49 -16.64
C GLN A 195 -2.94 7.97 -15.55
N PRO A 196 -1.91 8.78 -15.90
CA PRO A 196 -1.05 9.43 -14.91
C PRO A 196 -1.83 10.10 -13.78
N GLN A 197 -1.47 9.80 -12.52
CA GLN A 197 -2.15 10.36 -11.36
C GLN A 197 -1.20 11.25 -10.55
N GLN A 198 -1.43 12.56 -10.65
CA GLN A 198 -0.77 13.57 -9.82
C GLN A 198 -1.31 13.58 -8.39
N GLY A 199 -0.48 13.99 -7.44
CA GLY A 199 -0.91 14.28 -6.06
C GLY A 199 -1.12 13.03 -5.22
N VAL A 200 -0.54 11.89 -5.63
CA VAL A 200 -0.45 10.70 -4.78
C VAL A 200 0.63 10.96 -3.76
N GLU A 201 0.26 10.91 -2.48
CA GLU A 201 1.19 11.06 -1.38
C GLU A 201 1.90 9.72 -1.18
N VAL A 202 3.23 9.74 -1.08
CA VAL A 202 4.04 8.53 -0.95
C VAL A 202 4.99 8.67 0.23
N GLU A 203 4.95 7.69 1.12
CA GLU A 203 5.91 7.52 2.21
C GLU A 203 6.75 6.27 1.99
N ILE A 204 8.07 6.39 2.13
CA ILE A 204 9.01 5.28 2.00
C ILE A 204 9.71 5.08 3.33
N ILE A 205 9.49 3.92 3.94
CA ILE A 205 9.92 3.60 5.30
C ILE A 205 10.97 2.49 5.24
N LYS A 206 12.16 2.76 5.78
CA LYS A 206 13.22 1.76 5.92
C LYS A 206 12.85 0.74 7.01
N ASP A 207 13.22 -0.51 6.79
CA ASP A 207 13.18 -1.55 7.82
C ASP A 207 13.87 -1.14 9.14
N GLY A 208 13.48 -1.77 10.24
CA GLY A 208 13.96 -1.50 11.59
C GLY A 208 13.26 -0.31 12.27
N ALA A 209 12.12 0.15 11.73
CA ALA A 209 11.35 1.27 12.28
C ALA A 209 11.01 1.11 13.76
N ARG A 210 10.70 -0.12 14.21
CA ARG A 210 10.47 -0.47 15.63
C ARG A 210 11.56 0.00 16.58
N TYR A 211 12.81 0.04 16.12
CA TYR A 211 13.97 0.34 16.95
C TYR A 211 14.45 1.79 16.82
N ARG A 212 13.62 2.68 16.25
CA ARG A 212 13.89 4.10 16.11
C ARG A 212 12.80 4.91 16.79
N ASN A 213 13.18 6.07 17.32
CA ASN A 213 12.23 7.03 17.88
C ASN A 213 11.43 7.75 16.79
N ASP A 214 11.99 7.85 15.58
CA ASP A 214 11.35 8.43 14.39
C ASP A 214 11.38 7.38 13.27
N LEU A 215 10.28 7.27 12.52
CA LEU A 215 10.20 6.44 11.32
C LEU A 215 11.26 6.83 10.29
N ASN A 216 11.62 8.12 10.24
CA ASN A 216 12.48 8.73 9.21
C ASN A 216 11.96 8.42 7.80
N ALA A 217 10.64 8.50 7.63
CA ALA A 217 9.99 8.23 6.35
C ALA A 217 10.39 9.29 5.31
N LEU A 218 10.84 8.85 4.14
CA LEU A 218 11.02 9.73 2.99
C LEU A 218 9.65 9.99 2.37
N LYS A 219 9.26 11.26 2.27
CA LYS A 219 7.97 11.67 1.70
C LYS A 219 8.15 12.33 0.35
N VAL A 220 7.41 11.86 -0.65
CA VAL A 220 7.37 12.42 -2.00
C VAL A 220 5.92 12.46 -2.49
N VAL A 221 5.63 13.28 -3.49
CA VAL A 221 4.29 13.41 -4.08
C VAL A 221 4.42 13.27 -5.59
N SER A 222 3.51 12.52 -6.21
CA SER A 222 3.56 12.32 -7.67
C SER A 222 3.27 13.62 -8.44
N ASP A 223 4.03 13.84 -9.50
CA ASP A 223 3.94 15.03 -10.35
C ASP A 223 2.82 14.92 -11.42
N ASN A 224 2.79 15.86 -12.37
CA ASN A 224 1.79 15.87 -13.46
C ASN A 224 1.84 14.61 -14.36
N ASN A 225 2.98 13.92 -14.42
CA ASN A 225 3.18 12.68 -15.16
C ASN A 225 2.87 11.44 -14.29
N GLY A 226 2.39 11.66 -13.06
CA GLY A 226 2.20 10.63 -12.06
C GLY A 226 3.52 10.06 -11.55
N GLU A 227 4.64 10.72 -11.81
CA GLU A 227 5.96 10.19 -11.46
C GLU A 227 6.39 10.66 -10.07
N ILE A 228 7.04 9.76 -9.34
CA ILE A 228 7.82 10.10 -8.15
C ILE A 228 9.28 9.81 -8.43
N SER A 229 10.16 10.65 -7.88
CA SER A 229 11.60 10.48 -7.90
C SER A 229 12.11 10.46 -6.46
N PHE A 230 12.96 9.50 -6.12
CA PHE A 230 13.55 9.41 -4.79
C PHE A 230 14.97 8.86 -4.84
N THR A 231 15.75 9.14 -3.80
CA THR A 231 17.10 8.60 -3.58
C THR A 231 17.18 8.12 -2.14
N LEU A 232 17.60 6.86 -1.97
CA LEU A 232 17.72 6.24 -0.66
C LEU A 232 19.17 6.34 -0.18
N ALA A 233 19.39 6.87 1.02
CA ALA A 233 20.73 7.07 1.55
C ALA A 233 21.47 5.76 1.85
N ASP A 234 20.71 4.71 2.17
CA ASP A 234 21.26 3.42 2.58
C ASP A 234 20.68 2.29 1.72
N ALA A 235 21.44 1.21 1.60
CA ALA A 235 20.91 -0.08 1.19
C ALA A 235 20.01 -0.69 2.29
N GLY A 236 19.12 -1.60 1.88
CA GLY A 236 18.25 -2.35 2.77
C GLY A 236 16.83 -2.49 2.24
N ARG A 237 15.93 -2.97 3.09
CA ARG A 237 14.53 -3.22 2.74
C ARG A 237 13.67 -2.00 3.05
N TYR A 238 12.71 -1.73 2.19
CA TYR A 238 11.83 -0.58 2.27
C TYR A 238 10.39 -0.98 2.02
N LEU A 239 9.48 -0.31 2.72
CA LEU A 239 8.05 -0.31 2.41
C LEU A 239 7.68 1.06 1.88
N LEU A 240 7.20 1.11 0.65
CA LEU A 240 6.54 2.27 0.06
C LEU A 240 5.04 2.15 0.30
N VAL A 241 4.45 3.19 0.89
CA VAL A 241 3.01 3.36 1.05
C VAL A 241 2.58 4.56 0.22
N ALA A 242 1.77 4.32 -0.81
CA ALA A 242 1.16 5.36 -1.61
C ALA A 242 -0.31 5.49 -1.24
N GLU A 243 -0.78 6.71 -1.02
CA GLU A 243 -2.16 7.00 -0.70
C GLU A 243 -2.71 8.09 -1.61
N PHE A 244 -3.95 7.88 -2.04
CA PHE A 244 -4.67 8.81 -2.88
C PHE A 244 -6.14 8.80 -2.52
N LYS A 245 -6.77 9.97 -2.59
CA LYS A 245 -8.21 10.10 -2.45
C LYS A 245 -8.72 11.13 -3.45
N LYS A 246 -9.82 10.80 -4.14
CA LYS A 246 -10.45 11.71 -5.10
C LYS A 246 -11.96 11.59 -5.07
N SER A 247 -12.64 12.72 -5.21
CA SER A 247 -14.10 12.76 -5.40
C SER A 247 -14.49 12.19 -6.76
N LEU A 248 -15.56 11.41 -6.78
CA LEU A 248 -16.14 10.84 -7.99
C LEU A 248 -17.35 11.66 -8.42
N THR A 249 -17.40 12.01 -9.71
CA THR A 249 -18.56 12.70 -10.30
C THR A 249 -19.48 11.67 -10.94
N ASN A 250 -20.77 11.71 -10.58
CA ASN A 250 -21.82 10.85 -11.14
C ASN A 250 -21.60 9.33 -10.96
N ASP A 251 -20.81 8.90 -9.99
CA ASP A 251 -20.66 7.48 -9.66
C ASP A 251 -21.87 6.98 -8.84
N ALA A 252 -22.36 5.79 -9.23
CA ALA A 252 -23.56 5.18 -8.66
C ALA A 252 -23.30 4.48 -7.31
N LEU A 253 -22.06 4.11 -7.03
CA LEU A 253 -21.66 3.28 -5.89
C LEU A 253 -20.90 4.05 -4.82
N ALA A 254 -20.26 5.16 -5.16
CA ALA A 254 -19.52 5.99 -4.20
C ALA A 254 -19.57 7.50 -4.54
N ASP A 255 -19.18 8.31 -3.56
CA ASP A 255 -18.94 9.76 -3.73
C ASP A 255 -17.44 10.06 -3.86
N GLU A 256 -16.60 9.16 -3.35
CA GLU A 256 -15.14 9.29 -3.37
C GLU A 256 -14.50 7.92 -3.63
N MET A 257 -13.31 7.90 -4.23
CA MET A 257 -12.45 6.73 -4.32
C MET A 257 -11.14 6.99 -3.60
N GLY A 258 -10.77 6.07 -2.72
CA GLY A 258 -9.47 5.97 -2.08
C GLY A 258 -8.68 4.82 -2.69
N GLY A 259 -7.41 5.07 -3.01
CA GLY A 259 -6.46 4.07 -3.46
C GLY A 259 -5.28 4.00 -2.49
N GLN A 260 -4.84 2.79 -2.16
CA GLN A 260 -3.61 2.58 -1.41
C GLN A 260 -2.73 1.55 -2.12
N ILE A 261 -1.42 1.79 -2.16
CA ILE A 261 -0.44 0.81 -2.63
C ILE A 261 0.59 0.59 -1.55
N PHE A 262 0.86 -0.67 -1.25
CA PHE A 262 1.94 -1.09 -0.38
C PHE A 262 2.93 -1.85 -1.24
N PHE A 263 4.09 -1.26 -1.48
CA PHE A 263 5.14 -1.83 -2.30
C PHE A 263 6.37 -2.11 -1.45
N THR A 264 6.67 -3.40 -1.26
CA THR A 264 7.89 -3.84 -0.59
C THR A 264 9.00 -4.01 -1.63
N PHE A 265 10.19 -3.46 -1.37
CA PHE A 265 11.35 -3.56 -2.25
C PHE A 265 12.66 -3.47 -1.44
N GLU A 266 13.80 -3.67 -2.11
CA GLU A 266 15.11 -3.39 -1.54
C GLU A 266 15.88 -2.34 -2.34
N ALA A 267 16.76 -1.62 -1.65
CA ALA A 267 17.85 -0.88 -2.27
C ALA A 267 19.13 -1.71 -2.11
N VAL A 268 19.82 -1.99 -3.22
CA VAL A 268 21.10 -2.69 -3.20
C VAL A 268 22.26 -1.76 -2.84
N LEU A 269 23.40 -2.35 -2.47
CA LEU A 269 24.65 -1.60 -2.35
C LEU A 269 25.11 -1.17 -3.75
N ASN A 270 25.67 0.03 -3.82
CA ASN A 270 26.47 0.51 -4.96
C ASN A 270 27.92 0.06 -4.79
#